data_AF-A0A5C6ZPD8-F1
#
_entry.id   AF-A0A5C6ZPD8-F1
#
_cell.length_a   1.000
_cell.length_b   1.000
_cell.length_c   1.000
_cell.angle_alpha   90.00
_cell.angle_beta   90.00
_cell.angle_gamma   90.00
#
_symmetry.space_group_name_H-M   'P 1'
#
loop_
_entity.id
_entity.type
_entity.pdbx_description
1 polymer ?
#
loop_
_entity_poly.entity_id
_entity_poly.type
_entity_poly.pdbx_seq_one_letter_code
_entity_poly.pdbx_strand_id
1 'polypeptide(L)'
;MKKTVININIFLFLLIAFSQLANSQTYLNAGTGSSEELLLKNDNLTLAALNGLGIFNNQNLRNIEITGNEVFLTQIGDFNQADIKTITASSEIIINQLGASNWATVDYEVNTAIANFVQNGDFNTIHDYVISPEADISLELTQEGNGKYFERNGVNELTKSLKFNQTDATPILIINSYK
;
A
#
# COMPACT_ATOMS: atom_id res chain seq x y z
N MET A 1 -19.40 62.19 -28.20
CA MET A 1 -18.97 61.01 -27.42
C MET A 1 -20.20 60.25 -26.96
N LYS A 2 -20.50 59.06 -27.51
CA LYS A 2 -21.60 58.21 -27.02
C LYS A 2 -21.09 57.37 -25.85
N LYS A 3 -21.72 57.47 -24.69
CA LYS A 3 -21.44 56.58 -23.55
C LYS A 3 -22.13 55.24 -23.80
N THR A 4 -21.34 54.18 -23.94
CA THR A 4 -21.85 52.81 -24.03
C THR A 4 -22.23 52.35 -22.62
N VAL A 5 -23.53 52.19 -22.35
CA VAL A 5 -24.01 51.60 -21.10
C VAL A 5 -24.08 50.09 -21.32
N ILE A 6 -23.14 49.36 -20.73
CA ILE A 6 -23.14 47.89 -20.76
C ILE A 6 -24.22 47.42 -19.78
N ASN A 7 -25.18 46.66 -20.30
CA ASN A 7 -26.30 46.13 -19.54
C ASN A 7 -25.80 45.00 -18.63
N ILE A 8 -25.78 45.20 -17.31
CA ILE A 8 -25.18 44.28 -16.33
C ILE A 8 -25.78 42.86 -16.41
N ASN A 9 -27.04 42.75 -16.81
CA ASN A 9 -27.73 41.47 -16.99
C ASN A 9 -27.18 40.67 -18.19
N ILE A 10 -26.71 41.34 -19.23
CA ILE A 10 -26.10 40.69 -20.40
C ILE A 10 -24.71 40.15 -20.03
N PHE A 11 -23.97 40.90 -19.22
CA PHE A 11 -22.66 40.47 -18.73
C PHE A 11 -22.77 39.25 -17.79
N LEU A 12 -23.78 39.23 -16.91
CA LEU A 12 -24.03 38.11 -16.01
C LEU A 12 -24.47 36.84 -16.76
N PHE A 13 -25.27 37.00 -17.82
CA PHE A 13 -25.71 35.87 -18.65
C PHE A 13 -24.55 35.23 -19.43
N LEU A 14 -23.60 36.05 -19.89
CA LEU A 14 -22.38 35.58 -20.55
C LEU A 14 -21.49 34.77 -19.61
N LEU A 15 -21.41 35.12 -18.32
CA LEU A 15 -20.59 34.41 -17.34
C LEU A 15 -21.08 32.98 -17.05
N ILE A 16 -22.40 32.77 -17.07
CA ILE A 16 -23.03 31.46 -16.82
C ILE A 16 -22.88 30.53 -18.05
N ALA A 17 -22.83 31.07 -19.26
CA ALA A 17 -22.68 30.28 -20.48
C ALA A 17 -21.28 29.64 -20.63
N PHE A 18 -20.25 30.16 -19.94
CA PHE A 18 -18.88 29.64 -20.02
C PHE A 18 -18.54 28.57 -18.96
N SER A 19 -19.45 28.22 -18.03
CA SER A 19 -19.14 27.27 -16.95
C SER A 19 -19.36 25.78 -17.29
N GLN A 20 -19.73 25.45 -18.53
CA GLN A 20 -20.13 24.07 -18.91
C GLN A 20 -19.10 23.26 -19.72
N LEU A 21 -17.82 23.64 -19.71
CA LEU A 21 -16.75 22.83 -20.34
C LEU A 21 -15.90 22.07 -19.31
N ALA A 22 -16.54 21.29 -18.44
CA ALA A 22 -15.88 20.27 -17.64
C ALA A 22 -16.29 18.89 -18.17
N ASN A 23 -15.46 18.29 -19.02
CA ASN A 23 -15.64 16.91 -19.48
C ASN A 23 -15.02 15.96 -18.45
N SER A 24 -15.82 15.03 -17.91
CA SER A 24 -15.32 13.82 -17.24
C SER A 24 -15.53 12.63 -18.19
N GLN A 25 -14.48 11.84 -18.42
CA GLN A 25 -14.52 10.59 -19.19
C GLN A 25 -14.11 9.43 -18.29
N THR A 26 -14.96 8.41 -18.15
CA THR A 26 -14.62 7.12 -17.52
C THR A 26 -14.46 6.04 -18.60
N TYR A 27 -13.28 5.42 -18.66
CA TYR A 27 -12.97 4.32 -19.59
C TYR A 27 -13.61 2.99 -19.16
N LEU A 28 -14.14 2.27 -20.15
CA LEU A 28 -14.64 0.88 -20.08
C LEU A 28 -13.46 -0.09 -19.97
N ASN A 29 -13.48 -1.02 -19.01
CA ASN A 29 -12.41 -2.00 -18.82
C ASN A 29 -12.57 -3.22 -19.75
N ALA A 30 -11.56 -3.43 -20.59
CA ALA A 30 -11.40 -4.57 -21.50
C ALA A 30 -10.77 -5.77 -20.77
N GLY A 31 -11.13 -6.98 -21.17
CA GLY A 31 -10.87 -8.21 -20.42
C GLY A 31 -9.43 -8.74 -20.41
N THR A 32 -9.19 -9.54 -19.36
CA THR A 32 -8.43 -10.81 -19.30
C THR A 32 -6.96 -10.83 -19.73
N GLY A 33 -6.07 -10.77 -18.73
CA GLY A 33 -4.74 -11.42 -18.76
C GLY A 33 -4.62 -12.31 -17.53
N SER A 34 -4.53 -13.64 -17.69
CA SER A 34 -4.33 -14.58 -16.59
C SER A 34 -2.87 -14.53 -16.13
N SER A 35 -2.61 -13.95 -14.97
CA SER A 35 -1.31 -14.04 -14.30
C SER A 35 -1.04 -15.51 -13.91
N GLU A 36 0.07 -16.10 -14.37
CA GLU A 36 0.49 -17.44 -13.93
C GLU A 36 0.82 -17.41 -12.43
N GLU A 37 0.19 -18.30 -11.65
CA GLU A 37 0.40 -18.40 -10.21
C GLU A 37 1.63 -19.26 -9.90
N LEU A 38 2.66 -18.69 -9.26
CA LEU A 38 3.82 -19.42 -8.75
C LEU A 38 3.57 -19.86 -7.30
N LEU A 39 3.35 -21.16 -7.11
CA LEU A 39 3.20 -21.77 -5.79
C LEU A 39 4.52 -22.34 -5.27
N LEU A 40 5.13 -21.69 -4.26
CA LEU A 40 6.29 -22.19 -3.53
C LEU A 40 5.86 -22.77 -2.19
N LYS A 41 6.11 -24.07 -1.97
CA LYS A 41 5.86 -24.78 -0.70
C LYS A 41 7.14 -24.93 0.12
N ASN A 42 6.98 -25.01 1.45
CA ASN A 42 8.02 -24.99 2.51
C ASN A 42 9.34 -25.70 2.14
N ASP A 43 9.30 -26.90 1.56
CA ASP A 43 10.50 -27.69 1.25
C ASP A 43 11.43 -27.07 0.18
N ASN A 44 10.91 -26.14 -0.65
CA ASN A 44 11.65 -25.49 -1.73
C ASN A 44 11.90 -24.00 -1.49
N LEU A 45 11.32 -23.43 -0.42
CA LEU A 45 11.48 -22.01 -0.12
C LEU A 45 12.77 -21.78 0.67
N THR A 46 13.84 -21.45 -0.04
CA THR A 46 15.12 -21.08 0.57
C THR A 46 15.29 -19.57 0.62
N LEU A 47 16.21 -19.10 1.48
CA LEU A 47 16.65 -17.71 1.45
C LEU A 47 17.16 -17.29 0.06
N ALA A 48 17.86 -18.18 -0.64
CA ALA A 48 18.31 -17.93 -2.00
C ALA A 48 17.14 -17.71 -2.98
N ALA A 49 16.05 -18.47 -2.82
CA ALA A 49 14.84 -18.31 -3.63
C ALA A 49 14.16 -16.96 -3.35
N LEU A 50 14.03 -16.55 -2.09
CA LEU A 50 13.49 -15.23 -1.73
C LEU A 50 14.34 -14.09 -2.29
N ASN A 51 15.67 -14.18 -2.14
CA ASN A 51 16.60 -13.20 -2.69
C ASN A 51 16.52 -13.13 -4.23
N GLY A 52 16.31 -14.26 -4.90
CA GLY A 52 16.11 -14.33 -6.35
C GLY A 52 14.84 -13.61 -6.83
N LEU A 53 13.85 -13.43 -5.95
CA LEU A 53 12.62 -12.67 -6.19
C LEU A 53 12.73 -11.21 -5.72
N GLY A 54 13.90 -10.77 -5.24
CA GLY A 54 14.08 -9.44 -4.67
C GLY A 54 13.43 -9.26 -3.29
N ILE A 55 13.11 -10.36 -2.61
CA ILE A 55 12.55 -10.39 -1.25
C ILE A 55 13.66 -10.68 -0.27
N PHE A 56 14.02 -9.70 0.55
CA PHE A 56 15.08 -9.83 1.55
C PHE A 56 14.50 -10.07 2.93
N ASN A 57 15.17 -10.89 3.75
CA ASN A 57 14.68 -11.23 5.09
C ASN A 57 15.66 -10.96 6.25
N ASN A 58 16.64 -10.10 6.02
CA ASN A 58 17.62 -9.75 7.04
C ASN A 58 16.92 -9.18 8.28
N GLN A 59 17.39 -9.58 9.47
CA GLN A 59 16.86 -9.08 10.73
C GLN A 59 16.96 -7.56 10.79
N ASN A 60 15.84 -6.91 11.15
CA ASN A 60 15.82 -5.48 11.38
C ASN A 60 16.40 -5.16 12.77
N LEU A 61 17.58 -4.55 12.80
CA LEU A 61 18.25 -4.16 14.05
C LEU A 61 17.45 -3.11 14.84
N ARG A 62 16.52 -2.40 14.20
CA ARG A 62 15.67 -1.42 14.90
C ARG A 62 14.69 -2.08 15.87
N ASN A 63 14.41 -3.38 15.73
CA ASN A 63 13.53 -4.10 16.67
C ASN A 63 14.01 -4.04 18.13
N ILE A 64 15.32 -3.85 18.36
CA ILE A 64 15.89 -3.68 19.72
C ILE A 64 15.99 -2.22 20.15
N GLU A 65 15.75 -1.28 19.24
CA GLU A 65 15.93 0.16 19.46
C GLU A 65 14.60 0.89 19.73
N ILE A 66 13.48 0.38 19.21
CA ILE A 66 12.17 1.02 19.37
C ILE A 66 11.60 0.86 20.78
N THR A 67 11.05 1.96 21.29
CA THR A 67 10.37 2.01 22.59
C THR A 67 9.04 2.71 22.46
N GLY A 68 7.98 2.12 23.03
CA GLY A 68 6.63 2.66 22.91
C GLY A 68 5.95 2.24 21.61
N ASN A 69 4.74 2.77 21.38
CA ASN A 69 3.90 2.37 20.26
C ASN A 69 3.59 3.58 19.38
N GLU A 70 3.93 3.48 18.10
CA GLU A 70 3.81 4.55 17.11
C GLU A 70 3.23 4.04 15.78
N VAL A 71 2.44 4.87 15.10
CA VAL A 71 1.85 4.62 13.77
C VAL A 71 1.80 5.94 12.98
N PHE A 72 2.27 6.01 11.74
CA PHE A 72 2.17 7.24 10.93
C PHE A 72 1.69 6.98 9.49
N LEU A 73 0.78 7.81 8.95
CA LEU A 73 0.01 7.57 7.72
C LEU A 73 0.03 8.81 6.79
N THR A 74 0.23 8.70 5.47
CA THR A 74 0.02 9.81 4.50
C THR A 74 -0.60 9.37 3.17
N GLN A 75 -1.85 9.75 2.90
CA GLN A 75 -2.61 9.41 1.69
C GLN A 75 -2.79 10.65 0.79
N ILE A 76 -2.60 10.63 -0.55
CA ILE A 76 -2.98 11.77 -1.41
C ILE A 76 -3.57 11.31 -2.75
N GLY A 77 -4.86 11.63 -2.92
CA GLY A 77 -5.76 11.18 -3.98
C GLY A 77 -7.11 10.80 -3.35
N ASP A 78 -8.08 10.40 -4.17
CA ASP A 78 -9.42 10.07 -3.67
C ASP A 78 -9.51 8.59 -3.23
N PHE A 79 -10.31 8.31 -2.20
CA PHE A 79 -10.66 6.95 -1.77
C PHE A 79 -9.50 6.04 -1.33
N ASN A 80 -8.42 6.62 -0.82
CA ASN A 80 -7.40 5.83 -0.13
C ASN A 80 -7.93 5.30 1.21
N GLN A 81 -7.56 4.07 1.54
CA GLN A 81 -8.03 3.33 2.71
C GLN A 81 -6.87 2.66 3.46
N ALA A 82 -6.94 2.62 4.79
CA ALA A 82 -6.01 1.93 5.68
C ALA A 82 -6.79 1.35 6.87
N ASP A 83 -6.53 0.12 7.33
CA ASP A 83 -7.14 -0.41 8.58
C ASP A 83 -6.13 -1.21 9.43
N ILE A 84 -5.71 -0.69 10.58
CA ILE A 84 -4.60 -1.21 11.40
C ILE A 84 -5.09 -1.77 12.75
N LYS A 85 -4.45 -2.80 13.33
CA LYS A 85 -4.56 -3.14 14.76
C LYS A 85 -3.25 -3.65 15.36
N THR A 86 -3.02 -3.34 16.63
CA THR A 86 -1.74 -3.56 17.32
C THR A 86 -1.96 -4.04 18.75
N ILE A 87 -1.30 -5.11 19.17
CA ILE A 87 -1.06 -5.54 20.55
C ILE A 87 0.44 -5.84 20.63
N THR A 88 1.23 -4.89 21.14
CA THR A 88 2.70 -4.89 21.08
C THR A 88 3.35 -4.33 22.33
N ALA A 89 4.55 -4.81 22.66
CA ALA A 89 5.40 -4.17 23.68
C ALA A 89 6.06 -2.89 23.13
N SER A 90 6.50 -2.93 21.87
CA SER A 90 6.94 -1.76 21.10
C SER A 90 6.46 -1.85 19.65
N SER A 91 6.03 -0.72 19.07
CA SER A 91 5.69 -0.63 17.65
C SER A 91 6.15 0.68 17.00
N GLU A 92 6.51 0.64 15.71
CA GLU A 92 6.52 1.81 14.82
C GLU A 92 6.05 1.43 13.40
N ILE A 93 4.85 1.85 12.99
CA ILE A 93 4.20 1.43 11.72
C ILE A 93 3.93 2.67 10.84
N ILE A 94 4.58 2.85 9.70
CA ILE A 94 4.35 4.00 8.81
C ILE A 94 3.66 3.58 7.48
N ILE A 95 2.76 4.35 6.87
CA ILE A 95 2.00 4.04 5.63
C ILE A 95 1.88 5.32 4.78
N ASN A 96 2.37 5.45 3.55
CA ASN A 96 2.08 6.61 2.69
C ASN A 96 1.52 6.21 1.30
N GLN A 97 0.28 6.53 0.94
CA GLN A 97 -0.41 6.17 -0.30
C GLN A 97 -0.56 7.40 -1.22
N LEU A 98 -0.02 7.46 -2.44
CA LEU A 98 -0.12 8.62 -3.34
C LEU A 98 -0.64 8.21 -4.73
N GLY A 99 -1.90 8.51 -4.98
CA GLY A 99 -2.78 8.03 -6.05
C GLY A 99 -4.18 7.78 -5.47
N ALA A 100 -5.12 7.24 -6.25
CA ALA A 100 -6.50 7.00 -5.85
C ALA A 100 -6.79 5.52 -5.57
N SER A 101 -7.75 5.26 -4.68
CA SER A 101 -8.28 3.92 -4.40
C SER A 101 -7.22 2.91 -3.91
N ASN A 102 -6.20 3.38 -3.19
CA ASN A 102 -5.26 2.48 -2.52
C ASN A 102 -5.86 1.92 -1.23
N TRP A 103 -5.46 0.72 -0.86
CA TRP A 103 -5.96 0.01 0.32
C TRP A 103 -4.79 -0.58 1.12
N ALA A 104 -4.79 -0.35 2.43
CA ALA A 104 -3.93 -1.02 3.40
C ALA A 104 -4.80 -1.64 4.51
N THR A 105 -4.41 -2.78 5.08
CA THR A 105 -4.95 -3.30 6.33
C THR A 105 -3.82 -4.06 7.04
N VAL A 106 -3.81 -4.08 8.37
CA VAL A 106 -2.69 -4.51 9.19
C VAL A 106 -3.28 -5.00 10.51
N ASP A 107 -2.96 -6.17 11.05
CA ASP A 107 -3.28 -6.46 12.46
C ASP A 107 -2.16 -7.29 13.13
N TYR A 108 -1.82 -6.98 14.38
CA TYR A 108 -0.67 -7.51 15.09
C TYR A 108 -0.97 -7.94 16.53
N GLU A 109 -0.42 -9.08 16.95
CA GLU A 109 -0.24 -9.51 18.35
C GLU A 109 1.14 -10.16 18.47
N VAL A 110 2.14 -9.36 18.84
CA VAL A 110 3.57 -9.69 18.76
C VAL A 110 4.38 -8.94 19.83
N ASN A 111 5.65 -9.28 20.01
CA ASN A 111 6.52 -8.61 20.98
C ASN A 111 6.93 -7.22 20.44
N THR A 112 7.60 -7.19 19.28
CA THR A 112 8.00 -5.96 18.60
C THR A 112 7.54 -5.92 17.15
N ALA A 113 7.13 -4.74 16.68
CA ALA A 113 6.77 -4.49 15.30
C ALA A 113 7.43 -3.22 14.74
N ILE A 114 8.04 -3.27 13.56
CA ILE A 114 8.30 -2.05 12.78
C ILE A 114 7.85 -2.26 11.34
N ALA A 115 6.91 -1.46 10.85
CA ALA A 115 6.42 -1.53 9.47
C ALA A 115 6.58 -0.17 8.78
N ASN A 116 6.87 -0.13 7.48
CA ASN A 116 6.73 1.08 6.66
C ASN A 116 6.23 0.70 5.26
N PHE A 117 5.11 1.25 4.83
CA PHE A 117 4.45 1.00 3.55
C PHE A 117 4.37 2.28 2.73
N VAL A 118 4.71 2.31 1.45
CA VAL A 118 4.42 3.47 0.58
C VAL A 118 3.79 2.98 -0.74
N GLN A 119 2.63 3.50 -1.14
CA GLN A 119 1.86 3.09 -2.33
C GLN A 119 1.82 4.21 -3.38
N ASN A 120 2.67 4.16 -4.39
CA ASN A 120 2.74 5.11 -5.50
C ASN A 120 1.96 4.58 -6.71
N GLY A 121 0.78 5.14 -6.95
CA GLY A 121 -0.14 4.71 -8.02
C GLY A 121 -1.57 4.47 -7.51
N ASP A 122 -2.41 3.90 -8.37
CA ASP A 122 -3.83 3.68 -8.13
C ASP A 122 -4.14 2.19 -7.90
N PHE A 123 -5.16 1.90 -7.09
CA PHE A 123 -5.66 0.53 -6.86
C PHE A 123 -4.64 -0.44 -6.25
N ASN A 124 -3.69 0.05 -5.46
CA ASN A 124 -2.74 -0.82 -4.75
C ASN A 124 -3.36 -1.37 -3.45
N THR A 125 -3.05 -2.62 -3.11
CA THR A 125 -3.60 -3.34 -1.95
C THR A 125 -2.51 -3.94 -1.07
N ILE A 126 -2.63 -3.77 0.25
CA ILE A 126 -1.80 -4.40 1.28
C ILE A 126 -2.70 -4.91 2.40
N HIS A 127 -2.63 -6.19 2.77
CA HIS A 127 -3.17 -6.71 4.05
C HIS A 127 -2.07 -7.49 4.79
N ASP A 128 -1.71 -7.10 6.02
CA ASP A 128 -0.58 -7.66 6.79
C ASP A 128 -1.00 -8.12 8.21
N TYR A 129 -1.35 -9.40 8.41
CA TYR A 129 -1.87 -9.93 9.69
C TYR A 129 -0.89 -10.91 10.35
N VAL A 130 -0.40 -10.60 11.57
CA VAL A 130 0.55 -11.44 12.31
C VAL A 130 0.17 -11.60 13.79
N ILE A 131 -0.07 -12.85 14.23
CA ILE A 131 -0.19 -13.20 15.66
C ILE A 131 0.83 -14.28 16.00
N SER A 132 1.85 -13.87 16.75
CA SER A 132 2.85 -14.72 17.39
C SER A 132 3.43 -13.88 18.53
N PRO A 133 2.94 -14.02 19.77
CA PRO A 133 3.24 -13.09 20.87
C PRO A 133 4.74 -12.88 21.16
N GLU A 134 5.56 -13.90 20.90
CA GLU A 134 7.01 -13.86 21.13
C GLU A 134 7.82 -13.38 19.91
N ALA A 135 7.17 -13.01 18.81
CA ALA A 135 7.87 -12.64 17.58
C ALA A 135 8.29 -11.17 17.57
N ASP A 136 9.49 -10.95 17.01
CA ASP A 136 9.97 -9.64 16.60
C ASP A 136 9.86 -9.55 15.08
N ILE A 137 8.99 -8.67 14.59
CA ILE A 137 8.65 -8.60 13.16
C ILE A 137 9.05 -7.28 12.51
N SER A 138 9.37 -7.35 11.22
CA SER A 138 9.53 -6.16 10.40
C SER A 138 9.03 -6.33 8.97
N LEU A 139 8.53 -5.24 8.40
CA LEU A 139 8.11 -5.16 7.00
C LEU A 139 8.45 -3.79 6.39
N GLU A 140 9.26 -3.78 5.33
CA GLU A 140 9.53 -2.61 4.49
C GLU A 140 9.05 -2.90 3.06
N LEU A 141 7.99 -2.21 2.65
CA LEU A 141 7.31 -2.45 1.38
C LEU A 141 7.05 -1.14 0.63
N THR A 142 7.54 -1.05 -0.60
CA THR A 142 7.15 0.00 -1.57
C THR A 142 6.40 -0.62 -2.74
N GLN A 143 5.21 -0.10 -3.06
CA GLN A 143 4.44 -0.47 -4.25
C GLN A 143 4.53 0.67 -5.28
N GLU A 144 5.04 0.36 -6.47
CA GLU A 144 5.22 1.27 -7.61
C GLU A 144 4.36 0.83 -8.79
N GLY A 145 3.43 1.68 -9.22
CA GLY A 145 2.48 1.43 -10.31
C GLY A 145 1.08 1.10 -9.80
N ASN A 146 0.24 0.60 -10.71
CA ASN A 146 -1.18 0.38 -10.42
C ASN A 146 -1.47 -1.10 -10.16
N GLY A 147 -2.50 -1.38 -9.35
CA GLY A 147 -3.03 -2.73 -9.15
C GLY A 147 -2.07 -3.71 -8.46
N LYS A 148 -1.17 -3.22 -7.60
CA LYS A 148 -0.25 -4.07 -6.84
C LYS A 148 -0.97 -4.76 -5.69
N TYR A 149 -0.54 -5.99 -5.38
CA TYR A 149 -1.14 -6.81 -4.34
C TYR A 149 -0.06 -7.49 -3.49
N PHE A 150 -0.20 -7.32 -2.18
CA PHE A 150 0.58 -8.05 -1.18
C PHE A 150 -0.29 -8.52 -0.03
N GLU A 151 -0.06 -9.76 0.39
CA GLU A 151 -0.69 -10.38 1.55
C GLU A 151 0.32 -11.19 2.36
N ARG A 152 0.33 -10.99 3.69
CA ARG A 152 1.04 -11.85 4.64
C ARG A 152 0.11 -12.37 5.73
N ASN A 153 0.16 -13.69 5.90
CA ASN A 153 -0.54 -14.46 6.91
C ASN A 153 0.46 -15.22 7.80
N GLY A 154 0.62 -14.77 9.05
CA GLY A 154 1.50 -15.42 10.02
C GLY A 154 2.99 -15.14 9.81
N VAL A 155 3.84 -15.84 10.57
CA VAL A 155 5.29 -15.60 10.59
C VAL A 155 6.09 -16.86 10.97
N ASN A 156 7.24 -17.03 10.32
CA ASN A 156 8.28 -18.00 10.69
C ASN A 156 9.69 -17.39 10.54
N GLU A 157 10.73 -18.19 10.73
CA GLU A 157 12.13 -17.74 10.65
C GLU A 157 12.51 -17.11 9.30
N LEU A 158 11.87 -17.50 8.21
CA LEU A 158 12.13 -16.96 6.88
C LEU A 158 11.39 -15.64 6.63
N THR A 159 10.26 -15.40 7.29
CA THR A 159 9.32 -14.31 6.97
C THR A 159 9.10 -13.30 8.09
N LYS A 160 9.81 -13.45 9.22
CA LYS A 160 9.78 -12.51 10.36
C LYS A 160 10.33 -11.13 10.04
N SER A 161 11.19 -11.02 9.05
CA SER A 161 11.65 -9.73 8.53
C SER A 161 11.54 -9.79 7.01
N LEU A 162 10.92 -8.78 6.39
CA LEU A 162 10.75 -8.72 4.95
C LEU A 162 11.04 -7.31 4.44
N LYS A 163 11.79 -7.22 3.35
CA LYS A 163 12.07 -5.97 2.63
C LYS A 163 12.03 -6.22 1.13
N PHE A 164 11.17 -5.50 0.40
CA PHE A 164 11.07 -5.59 -1.05
C PHE A 164 10.30 -4.42 -1.68
N ASN A 165 10.49 -4.26 -3.00
CA ASN A 165 9.75 -3.33 -3.83
C ASN A 165 8.88 -4.11 -4.83
N GLN A 166 7.60 -3.79 -4.91
CA GLN A 166 6.71 -4.31 -5.95
C GLN A 166 6.60 -3.31 -7.11
N THR A 167 6.94 -3.77 -8.30
CA THR A 167 6.82 -3.02 -9.57
C THR A 167 5.92 -3.79 -10.54
N ASP A 168 5.73 -3.30 -11.76
CA ASP A 168 5.02 -4.05 -12.81
C ASP A 168 5.66 -5.40 -13.15
N ALA A 169 6.96 -5.57 -12.85
CA ALA A 169 7.67 -6.83 -13.03
C ALA A 169 7.54 -7.78 -11.83
N THR A 170 6.96 -7.31 -10.72
CA THR A 170 6.82 -8.12 -9.50
C THR A 170 5.49 -8.85 -9.53
N PRO A 171 5.46 -10.18 -9.32
CA PRO A 171 4.21 -10.92 -9.25
C PRO A 171 3.39 -10.50 -8.03
N ILE A 172 2.11 -10.90 -8.05
CA ILE A 172 1.27 -10.93 -6.86
C ILE A 172 1.97 -11.80 -5.80
N LEU A 173 2.11 -11.27 -4.58
CA LEU A 173 2.79 -11.96 -3.51
C LEU A 173 1.83 -12.26 -2.35
N ILE A 174 1.68 -13.56 -2.08
CA ILE A 174 0.92 -14.09 -0.95
C ILE A 174 1.85 -14.95 -0.11
N ILE A 175 2.03 -14.59 1.15
CA ILE A 175 2.88 -15.29 2.10
C ILE A 175 2.01 -15.96 3.16
N ASN A 176 2.06 -17.30 3.21
CA ASN A 176 1.41 -18.09 4.26
C ASN A 176 2.49 -18.75 5.13
N SER A 177 2.67 -18.24 6.35
CA SER A 177 3.72 -18.64 7.29
C SER A 177 3.17 -19.04 8.65
N TYR A 178 2.14 -19.88 8.68
CA TYR A 178 1.66 -20.48 9.92
C TYR A 178 2.76 -21.34 10.56
N LYS A 179 2.85 -21.30 11.90
CA LYS A 179 3.68 -22.24 12.67
C LYS A 179 3.13 -23.66 12.56
#